data_AF-A0A553IIX4-F1
#
_entry.id   AF-A0A553IIX4-F1
#
_cell.length_a   1.000
_cell.length_b   1.000
_cell.length_c   1.000
_cell.angle_alpha   90.00
_cell.angle_beta   90.00
_cell.angle_gamma   90.00
#
_symmetry.space_group_name_H-M   'P 1'
#
loop_
_entity.id
_entity.type
_entity.pdbx_description
1 polymer ?
#
loop_
_entity_poly.entity_id
_entity_poly.type
_entity_poly.pdbx_seq_one_letter_code
_entity_poly.pdbx_strand_id
1 'polypeptide(L)'
;MIMTSYDKYLLVFDKFYKDLIHLDDETTIRKLITDFMFYLEKHRLIDKNYLEHNHLFLACEVDQEKIKDQSSEILLSFLTMIYRIDYIDPNSDAFMIYYKNKMLEHIMYHLILKMKKLKGV
;
A
#
# COMPACT_ATOMS: atom_id res chain seq x y z
N MET A 1 2.91 25.36 13.54
CA MET A 1 3.78 24.23 13.13
C MET A 1 3.46 23.94 11.67
N ILE A 2 4.42 24.11 10.76
CA ILE A 2 4.18 23.90 9.32
C ILE A 2 4.15 22.39 9.09
N MET A 3 2.99 21.84 8.72
CA MET A 3 2.90 20.43 8.30
C MET A 3 3.77 20.25 7.06
N THR A 4 4.75 19.35 7.14
CA THR A 4 5.55 18.96 5.98
C THR A 4 4.71 18.11 5.03
N SER A 5 5.14 17.97 3.77
CA SER A 5 4.52 17.03 2.83
C SER A 5 4.47 15.61 3.39
N TYR A 6 5.50 15.23 4.15
CA TYR A 6 5.61 13.94 4.84
C TYR A 6 4.51 13.73 5.90
N ASP A 7 4.18 14.77 6.66
CA ASP A 7 3.10 14.72 7.66
C ASP A 7 1.73 14.49 7.00
N LYS A 8 1.51 15.14 5.87
CA LYS A 8 0.27 14.98 5.12
C LYS A 8 0.10 13.55 4.60
N TYR A 9 1.17 12.96 4.06
CA TYR A 9 1.12 11.59 3.57
C TYR A 9 0.95 10.59 4.71
N LEU A 10 1.70 10.74 5.81
CA LEU A 10 1.58 9.88 6.99
C LEU A 10 0.16 9.92 7.58
N LEU A 11 -0.47 11.09 7.67
CA LEU A 11 -1.85 11.21 8.15
C LEU A 11 -2.84 10.43 7.27
N VAL A 12 -2.68 10.49 5.94
CA VAL A 12 -3.53 9.75 5.02
C VAL A 12 -3.27 8.25 5.12
N PHE A 13 -2.01 7.84 5.26
CA PHE A 13 -1.62 6.43 5.36
C PHE A 13 -2.12 5.81 6.68
N ASP A 14 -1.94 6.51 7.81
CA ASP A 14 -2.47 6.11 9.11
C ASP A 14 -4.00 5.99 9.09
N LYS A 15 -4.69 6.93 8.43
CA LYS A 15 -6.15 6.85 8.28
C LYS A 15 -6.56 5.65 7.44
N PHE A 16 -5.98 5.48 6.25
CA PHE A 16 -6.27 4.35 5.36
C PHE A 16 -6.05 3.01 6.07
N TYR A 17 -4.92 2.84 6.77
CA TYR A 17 -4.62 1.62 7.52
C TYR A 17 -5.68 1.34 8.60
N LYS A 18 -6.07 2.35 9.38
CA LYS A 18 -7.12 2.21 10.39
C LYS A 18 -8.45 1.81 9.77
N ASP A 19 -8.85 2.45 8.68
CA ASP A 19 -10.09 2.12 8.00
C ASP A 19 -10.03 0.69 7.42
N LEU A 20 -8.88 0.29 6.85
CA LEU A 20 -8.64 -1.03 6.27
C LEU A 20 -8.85 -2.17 7.28
N ILE A 21 -8.38 -2.03 8.52
CA ILE A 21 -8.42 -3.12 9.53
C ILE A 21 -9.74 -3.19 10.33
N HIS A 22 -10.63 -2.19 10.20
CA HIS A 22 -11.89 -2.13 10.96
C HIS A 22 -13.15 -2.30 10.09
N LEU A 23 -13.00 -2.33 8.77
CA LEU A 23 -14.12 -2.53 7.85
C LEU A 23 -14.24 -4.01 7.49
N ASP A 24 -15.48 -4.50 7.43
CA ASP A 24 -15.82 -5.88 7.05
C ASP A 24 -16.58 -5.98 5.72
N ASP A 25 -17.14 -4.87 5.22
CA ASP A 25 -17.93 -4.85 3.98
C ASP A 25 -17.03 -4.77 2.74
N GLU A 26 -17.06 -5.80 1.89
CA GLU A 26 -16.19 -5.92 0.72
C GLU A 26 -16.33 -4.75 -0.27
N THR A 27 -17.56 -4.25 -0.46
CA THR A 27 -17.82 -3.13 -1.38
C THR A 27 -17.15 -1.85 -0.87
N THR A 28 -17.29 -1.58 0.42
CA THR A 28 -16.67 -0.44 1.08
C THR A 28 -15.15 -0.57 1.10
N ILE A 29 -14.63 -1.77 1.36
CA ILE A 29 -13.19 -2.05 1.32
C ILE A 29 -12.62 -1.80 -0.08
N ARG A 30 -13.26 -2.33 -1.14
CA ARG A 30 -12.80 -2.09 -2.51
C ARG A 30 -12.74 -0.60 -2.79
N LYS A 31 -13.82 0.13 -2.48
CA LYS A 31 -13.87 1.58 -2.70
C LYS A 31 -12.78 2.30 -1.93
N LEU A 32 -12.53 1.93 -0.66
CA LEU A 32 -11.47 2.50 0.16
C LEU A 32 -10.09 2.32 -0.50
N ILE A 33 -9.80 1.10 -0.99
CA ILE A 33 -8.54 0.79 -1.68
C ILE A 33 -8.43 1.59 -2.98
N THR A 34 -9.49 1.63 -3.80
CA THR A 34 -9.54 2.43 -5.03
C THR A 34 -9.26 3.92 -4.77
N ASP A 35 -9.96 4.52 -3.80
CA ASP A 35 -9.80 5.94 -3.44
C ASP A 35 -8.36 6.22 -2.96
N PHE A 36 -7.75 5.27 -2.23
CA PHE A 36 -6.36 5.37 -1.80
C PHE A 36 -5.37 5.29 -2.97
N MET A 37 -5.57 4.39 -3.93
CA MET A 37 -4.70 4.29 -5.12
C MET A 37 -4.79 5.54 -6.00
N PHE A 38 -5.99 6.10 -6.18
CA PHE A 38 -6.14 7.39 -6.87
C PHE A 38 -5.48 8.55 -6.13
N TYR A 39 -5.48 8.53 -4.79
CA TYR A 39 -4.72 9.49 -4.01
C TYR A 39 -3.21 9.38 -4.30
N LEU A 40 -2.65 8.16 -4.28
CA LEU A 40 -1.24 7.94 -4.58
C LEU A 40 -0.88 8.43 -5.99
N GLU A 41 -1.71 8.14 -6.98
CA GLU A 41 -1.51 8.55 -8.38
C GLU A 41 -1.54 10.08 -8.52
N LYS A 42 -2.57 10.73 -7.97
CA LYS A 42 -2.71 12.21 -8.00
C LYS A 42 -1.53 12.91 -7.35
N HIS A 43 -0.93 12.31 -6.34
CA HIS A 43 0.21 12.84 -5.60
C HIS A 43 1.58 12.36 -6.11
N ARG A 44 1.62 11.63 -7.24
CA ARG A 44 2.84 11.09 -7.87
C ARG A 44 3.66 10.19 -6.93
N LEU A 45 2.96 9.41 -6.10
CA LEU A 45 3.54 8.43 -5.17
C LEU A 45 3.57 7.01 -5.76
N ILE A 46 2.97 6.80 -6.94
CA ILE A 46 3.03 5.56 -7.70
C ILE A 46 4.42 5.42 -8.33
N ASP A 47 5.05 4.27 -8.12
CA ASP A 47 6.36 3.96 -8.69
C ASP A 47 6.23 3.60 -10.18
N LYS A 48 7.02 4.23 -11.04
CA LYS A 48 7.02 3.94 -12.49
C LYS A 48 7.83 2.70 -12.83
N ASN A 49 8.79 2.34 -11.99
CA ASN A 49 9.72 1.22 -12.20
C ASN A 49 9.35 0.00 -11.36
N TYR A 50 8.10 -0.06 -10.88
CA TYR A 50 7.63 -1.09 -9.96
C TYR A 50 7.98 -2.52 -10.40
N LEU A 51 7.97 -2.82 -11.70
CA LEU A 51 8.29 -4.13 -12.25
C LEU A 51 9.71 -4.63 -11.92
N GLU A 52 10.67 -3.74 -11.63
CA GLU A 52 12.02 -4.11 -11.18
C GLU A 52 11.98 -4.91 -9.87
N HIS A 53 10.93 -4.70 -9.05
CA HIS A 53 10.76 -5.33 -7.75
C HIS A 53 9.84 -6.56 -7.79
N ASN A 54 9.41 -7.03 -8.97
CA ASN A 54 8.44 -8.14 -9.09
C ASN A 54 8.89 -9.42 -8.36
N HIS A 55 10.19 -9.75 -8.45
CA HIS A 55 10.74 -10.92 -7.76
C HIS A 55 10.63 -10.81 -6.22
N LEU A 56 10.74 -9.61 -5.66
CA LEU A 56 10.55 -9.36 -4.22
C LEU A 56 9.08 -9.43 -3.84
N PHE A 57 8.19 -8.93 -4.70
CA PHE A 57 6.76 -9.00 -4.50
C PHE A 57 6.28 -10.46 -4.42
N LEU A 58 6.63 -11.28 -5.41
CA LEU A 58 6.34 -12.72 -5.43
C LEU A 58 6.93 -13.43 -4.20
N ALA A 59 8.15 -13.08 -3.78
CA ALA A 59 8.76 -13.64 -2.58
C ALA A 59 7.98 -13.29 -1.29
N CYS A 60 7.39 -12.09 -1.24
CA CYS A 60 6.54 -11.64 -0.13
C CYS A 60 5.12 -12.22 -0.19
N GLU A 61 4.60 -12.53 -1.38
CA GLU A 61 3.34 -13.27 -1.52
C GLU A 61 3.44 -14.68 -0.93
N VAL A 62 4.58 -15.35 -1.17
CA VAL A 62 4.87 -16.68 -0.61
C VAL A 62 5.15 -16.61 0.89
N ASP A 63 5.87 -15.57 1.34
CA ASP A 63 6.28 -15.39 2.72
C ASP A 63 6.18 -13.93 3.15
N GLN A 64 5.04 -13.59 3.75
CA GLN A 64 4.72 -12.22 4.15
C GLN A 64 5.62 -11.66 5.25
N GLU A 65 6.36 -12.51 5.99
CA GLU A 65 7.32 -12.03 6.98
C GLU A 65 8.43 -11.19 6.34
N LYS A 66 8.72 -11.41 5.04
CA LYS A 66 9.73 -10.66 4.29
C LYS A 66 9.33 -9.21 4.01
N ILE A 67 8.05 -8.85 4.18
CA ILE A 67 7.55 -7.49 3.97
C ILE A 67 8.26 -6.51 4.93
N LYS A 68 8.51 -6.92 6.18
CA LYS A 68 9.16 -6.06 7.19
C LYS A 68 10.59 -5.67 6.82
N ASP A 69 11.24 -6.45 5.98
CA ASP A 69 12.64 -6.24 5.56
C ASP A 69 12.75 -5.27 4.37
N GLN A 70 11.66 -5.01 3.64
CA GLN A 70 11.67 -4.17 2.45
C GLN A 70 11.78 -2.67 2.78
N SER A 71 12.35 -1.87 1.88
CA SER A 71 12.40 -0.40 2.05
C SER A 71 11.01 0.23 1.85
N SER A 72 10.82 1.47 2.31
CA SER A 72 9.56 2.20 2.06
C SER A 72 9.29 2.39 0.56
N GLU A 73 10.34 2.53 -0.24
CA GLU A 73 10.25 2.64 -1.70
C GLU A 73 9.71 1.34 -2.31
N ILE A 74 10.28 0.19 -1.93
CA ILE A 74 9.82 -1.13 -2.40
C ILE A 74 8.37 -1.40 -1.97
N LEU A 75 8.00 -1.01 -0.75
CA LEU A 75 6.62 -1.14 -0.27
C LEU A 75 5.62 -0.28 -1.07
N LEU A 76 6.02 0.94 -1.49
CA LEU A 76 5.22 1.75 -2.43
C LEU A 76 5.12 1.10 -3.82
N SER A 77 6.19 0.44 -4.28
CA SER A 77 6.17 -0.33 -5.52
C SER A 77 5.22 -1.53 -5.42
N PHE A 78 5.13 -2.19 -4.27
CA PHE A 78 4.15 -3.28 -4.05
C PHE A 78 2.71 -2.76 -4.12
N LEU A 79 2.39 -1.63 -3.49
CA LEU A 79 1.08 -0.99 -3.64
C LEU A 79 0.78 -0.64 -5.10
N THR A 80 1.79 -0.18 -5.83
CA THR A 80 1.68 0.09 -7.26
C THR A 80 1.39 -1.17 -8.07
N MET A 81 2.08 -2.29 -7.80
CA MET A 81 1.80 -3.57 -8.46
C MET A 81 0.35 -3.99 -8.27
N ILE A 82 -0.13 -3.98 -7.03
CA ILE A 82 -1.50 -4.35 -6.68
C ILE A 82 -2.49 -3.48 -7.47
N TYR A 83 -2.26 -2.16 -7.51
CA TYR A 83 -3.07 -1.24 -8.30
C TYR A 83 -3.07 -1.56 -9.79
N ARG A 84 -1.90 -1.87 -10.36
CA ARG A 84 -1.77 -2.14 -11.80
C ARG A 84 -2.40 -3.47 -12.19
N ILE A 85 -2.34 -4.50 -11.34
CA ILE A 85 -3.02 -5.77 -11.57
C ILE A 85 -4.54 -5.55 -11.61
N ASP A 86 -5.09 -4.86 -10.59
CA ASP A 86 -6.53 -4.57 -10.51
C ASP A 86 -7.01 -3.67 -11.66
N TYR A 87 -6.19 -2.69 -12.07
CA TYR A 87 -6.51 -1.79 -13.17
C TYR A 87 -6.49 -2.47 -14.55
N ILE A 88 -5.52 -3.36 -14.80
CA ILE A 88 -5.38 -4.06 -16.09
C ILE A 88 -6.47 -5.10 -16.28
N ASP A 89 -6.79 -5.83 -15.21
CA ASP A 89 -7.89 -6.79 -15.21
C ASP A 89 -8.78 -6.53 -13.98
N PRO A 90 -9.86 -5.75 -14.15
CA PRO A 90 -10.83 -5.54 -13.08
C PRO A 90 -11.52 -6.82 -12.59
N ASN A 91 -11.44 -7.93 -13.35
CA ASN A 91 -11.94 -9.23 -12.92
C ASN A 91 -10.91 -10.03 -12.10
N SER A 92 -9.64 -9.59 -12.06
CA SER A 92 -8.59 -10.24 -11.26
C SER A 92 -8.87 -10.16 -9.76
N ASP A 93 -9.70 -9.19 -9.36
CA ASP A 93 -10.04 -8.90 -7.97
C ASP A 93 -8.83 -8.75 -7.05
N ALA A 94 -7.73 -8.21 -7.59
CA ALA A 94 -6.45 -8.10 -6.89
C ALA A 94 -6.60 -7.34 -5.57
N PHE A 95 -7.37 -6.24 -5.53
CA PHE A 95 -7.64 -5.52 -4.29
C PHE A 95 -8.20 -6.41 -3.19
N MET A 96 -9.18 -7.25 -3.50
CA MET A 96 -9.78 -8.11 -2.48
C MET A 96 -8.92 -9.33 -2.17
N ILE A 97 -8.18 -9.87 -3.14
CA ILE A 97 -7.22 -10.95 -2.91
C ILE A 97 -6.16 -10.51 -1.88
N TYR A 98 -5.50 -9.37 -2.13
CA TYR A 98 -4.44 -8.85 -1.27
C TYR A 98 -4.94 -8.24 0.04
N TYR A 99 -6.22 -7.87 0.10
CA TYR A 99 -6.88 -7.53 1.36
C TYR A 99 -7.15 -8.78 2.21
N LYS A 100 -7.80 -9.80 1.63
CA LYS A 100 -8.20 -11.04 2.33
C LYS A 100 -6.99 -11.82 2.83
N ASN A 101 -5.89 -11.82 2.09
CA ASN A 101 -4.65 -12.47 2.51
C ASN A 101 -3.79 -11.62 3.47
N LYS A 102 -4.25 -10.43 3.89
CA LYS A 102 -3.57 -9.50 4.80
C LYS A 102 -2.29 -8.82 4.27
N MET A 103 -1.93 -9.04 3.01
CA MET A 103 -0.73 -8.44 2.43
C MET A 103 -0.83 -6.90 2.34
N LEU A 104 -2.00 -6.35 1.95
CA LEU A 104 -2.21 -4.89 1.95
C LEU A 104 -2.05 -4.28 3.35
N GLU A 105 -2.57 -4.96 4.37
CA GLU A 105 -2.45 -4.55 5.77
C GLU A 105 -0.98 -4.52 6.21
N HIS A 106 -0.23 -5.60 5.96
CA HIS A 106 1.19 -5.69 6.29
C HIS A 106 2.04 -4.64 5.56
N ILE A 107 1.81 -4.44 4.26
CA ILE A 107 2.51 -3.42 3.47
C ILE A 107 2.28 -2.04 4.09
N MET A 108 1.03 -1.68 4.38
CA MET A 108 0.70 -0.37 4.95
C MET A 108 1.31 -0.17 6.33
N TYR A 109 1.19 -1.17 7.21
CA TYR A 109 1.77 -1.11 8.56
C TYR A 109 3.27 -0.82 8.51
N HIS A 110 4.02 -1.60 7.72
CA HIS A 110 5.47 -1.43 7.63
C HIS A 110 5.89 -0.16 6.88
N LEU A 111 5.12 0.27 5.88
CA LEU A 111 5.36 1.53 5.18
C LEU A 111 5.25 2.71 6.15
N ILE A 112 4.19 2.77 6.96
CA ILE A 112 3.97 3.81 7.97
C ILE A 112 5.12 3.82 8.99
N LEU A 113 5.51 2.66 9.52
CA LEU A 113 6.62 2.57 10.49
C LEU A 113 7.93 3.10 9.91
N LYS A 114 8.27 2.72 8.67
CA LYS A 114 9.50 3.15 8.01
C LYS A 114 9.48 4.64 7.71
N MET A 115 8.34 5.18 7.28
CA MET A 115 8.18 6.63 7.06
C MET A 115 8.30 7.42 8.38
N LYS A 116 7.69 6.96 9.47
CA LYS A 116 7.86 7.59 10.80
C LYS A 116 9.34 7.62 11.21
N LYS A 117 10.05 6.50 11.05
CA LYS A 117 11.49 6.40 11.31
C LYS A 117 12.32 7.36 10.45
N LEU A 118 12.04 7.49 9.15
CA LEU A 118 12.73 8.42 8.26
C LEU A 118 12.54 9.89 8.65
N LYS A 119 11.38 10.22 9.22
CA LYS A 119 11.10 11.55 9.79
C LYS A 119 11.82 11.79 11.12
N GLY A 120 12.32 10.75 11.78
CA GLY A 120 12.90 10.82 13.14
C GLY A 120 11.85 10.78 14.25
N VAL A 121 10.71 10.13 14.00
CA VAL A 121 9.59 9.94 14.95
C VAL A 121 9.38 8.46 15.24
#